data_AF-A0A2D9CFV5-F1
#
_entry.id   AF-A0A2D9CFV5-F1
#
_cell.length_a   1.000
_cell.length_b   1.000
_cell.length_c   1.000
_cell.angle_alpha   90.00
_cell.angle_beta   90.00
_cell.angle_gamma   90.00
#
_symmetry.space_group_name_H-M   'P 1'
#
loop_
_entity.id
_entity.type
_entity.pdbx_description
1 polymer ?
#
loop_
_entity_poly.entity_id
_entity_poly.type
_entity_poly.pdbx_seq_one_letter_code
_entity_poly.pdbx_strand_id
1 'polypeptide(L)' 'MKLSKYLETLQLLVKNNPVVADYDCVYGVDDEGNSFGRVVFTPTVMKVDSLETQYIKVEEVNTAEDGNVVCIN' A
#
# COMPACT_ATOMS: atom_id res chain seq x y z
N MET A 1 -8.43 2.30 5.16
CA MET A 1 -7.52 2.14 6.32
C MET A 1 -6.52 3.31 6.30
N LYS A 2 -6.13 3.88 7.45
CA LYS A 2 -5.10 4.94 7.50
C LYS A 2 -3.69 4.33 7.42
N LEU A 3 -2.73 5.05 6.83
CA LEU A 3 -1.33 4.61 6.74
C LEU A 3 -0.72 4.29 8.11
N SER A 4 -0.97 5.13 9.12
CA SER A 4 -0.47 4.89 10.48
C SER A 4 -0.92 3.55 11.05
N LYS A 5 -2.21 3.22 10.88
CA LYS A 5 -2.79 1.96 11.33
C LYS A 5 -2.22 0.75 10.57
N TYR A 6 -1.90 0.93 9.28
CA TYR A 6 -1.24 -0.11 8.49
C TYR A 6 0.18 -0.39 9.02
N LEU A 7 0.98 0.65 9.27
CA LEU A 7 2.31 0.54 9.84
C LEU A 7 2.31 -0.11 11.24
N GLU A 8 1.39 0.31 12.11
CA GLU A 8 1.20 -0.29 13.43
C GLU A 8 0.90 -1.80 13.34
N THR A 9 0.09 -2.20 12.36
CA THR A 9 -0.27 -3.61 12.14
C THR A 9 0.94 -4.41 11.67
N LEU A 10 1.74 -3.87 10.74
CA LEU A 10 2.97 -4.51 10.27
C LEU A 10 4.00 -4.66 11.41
N GLN A 11 4.18 -3.61 12.22
CA GLN A 11 5.07 -3.65 13.38
C GLN A 11 4.63 -4.70 14.40
N LEU A 12 3.32 -4.84 14.63
CA LEU A 12 2.80 -5.86 15.52
C LEU A 12 3.03 -7.28 14.98
N LEU A 13 2.89 -7.48 13.66
CA LEU A 13 3.17 -8.76 13.01
C LEU A 13 4.63 -9.18 13.20
N VAL A 14 5.56 -8.27 12.91
CA VAL A 14 7.01 -8.50 13.08
C VAL A 14 7.37 -8.72 14.55
N LYS A 15 6.81 -7.92 15.47
CA LYS A 15 7.02 -8.08 16.91
C LYS A 15 6.64 -9.48 17.38
N ASN A 16 5.54 -10.02 16.88
CA ASN A 16 5.05 -11.34 17.25
C ASN A 16 5.75 -12.47 16.47
N ASN A 17 6.32 -12.17 15.30
CA ASN A 17 6.96 -13.15 14.42
C ASN A 17 8.23 -12.56 13.77
N PRO A 18 9.36 -12.41 14.50
CA PRO A 18 10.52 -11.66 14.00
C PRO A 18 11.09 -12.15 12.67
N VAL A 19 10.98 -13.46 12.39
CA VAL A 19 11.45 -14.09 11.15
C VAL A 19 10.80 -13.51 9.89
N VAL A 20 9.59 -12.95 9.98
CA VAL A 20 8.88 -12.39 8.82
C VAL A 20 9.47 -11.05 8.36
N ALA A 21 10.35 -10.43 9.14
CA ALA A 21 11.04 -9.20 8.74
C ALA A 21 11.98 -9.41 7.55
N ASP A 22 12.47 -10.64 7.36
CA ASP A 22 13.38 -11.00 6.28
C ASP A 22 12.66 -11.61 5.06
N TYR A 23 11.33 -11.67 5.08
CA TYR A 23 10.56 -12.24 3.97
C TYR A 23 10.42 -11.21 2.83
N ASP A 24 10.53 -11.67 1.58
CA ASP A 24 10.20 -10.86 0.42
C ASP A 24 8.70 -10.53 0.41
N CYS A 25 8.36 -9.27 0.18
CA CYS A 25 6.97 -8.87 0.00
C CYS A 25 6.51 -9.21 -1.44
N VAL A 26 5.35 -9.87 -1.56
CA VAL A 26 4.68 -10.20 -2.83
C VAL A 26 3.38 -9.40 -2.96
N TYR A 27 2.92 -9.13 -4.19
CA TYR A 27 1.65 -8.43 -4.39
C TYR A 27 0.47 -9.25 -3.83
N GLY A 28 -0.65 -8.59 -3.55
CA GLY A 28 -1.93 -9.27 -3.31
C GLY A 28 -2.45 -9.83 -4.64
N VAL A 29 -2.69 -11.15 -4.66
CA VAL A 29 -3.26 -11.97 -5.75
C VAL A 29 -3.93 -11.12 -6.85
N ASP A 30 -3.51 -11.31 -8.10
CA ASP A 30 -4.16 -10.67 -9.26
C ASP A 30 -5.69 -10.94 -9.23
N ASP A 31 -6.49 -10.12 -9.90
CA ASP A 31 -7.95 -10.25 -9.88
C ASP A 31 -8.46 -11.66 -10.26
N GLU A 32 -7.60 -12.51 -10.86
CA GLU A 32 -7.89 -13.87 -11.31
C GLU A 32 -7.39 -14.99 -10.39
N GLY A 33 -6.59 -14.73 -9.34
CA GLY A 33 -6.17 -15.77 -8.41
C GLY A 33 -4.87 -16.50 -8.73
N ASN A 34 -4.22 -16.21 -9.86
CA ASN A 34 -3.41 -17.23 -10.53
C ASN A 34 -1.89 -17.07 -10.36
N SER A 35 -1.43 -15.91 -9.92
CA SER A 35 0.01 -15.63 -9.87
C SER A 35 0.36 -14.69 -8.72
N PHE A 36 1.62 -14.78 -8.27
CA PHE A 36 2.26 -13.82 -7.37
C PHE A 36 3.53 -13.30 -8.04
N GLY A 37 3.78 -12.00 -7.91
CA GLY A 37 4.93 -11.32 -8.49
C GLY A 37 5.64 -10.50 -7.43
N ARG A 38 6.93 -10.29 -7.67
CA ARG A 38 7.81 -9.56 -6.75
C ARG A 38 7.49 -8.08 -6.77
N VAL A 39 7.42 -7.46 -5.60
CA VAL A 39 7.05 -6.05 -5.47
C VAL A 39 8.28 -5.14 -5.41
N VAL A 40 8.16 -3.97 -6.04
CA VAL A 40 9.04 -2.81 -5.83
C VAL A 40 8.19 -1.73 -5.16
N PHE A 41 8.05 -1.81 -3.83
CA PHE A 41 7.23 -0.87 -3.06
C PHE A 41 7.90 0.50 -3.04
N THR A 42 7.36 1.46 -3.80
CA THR A 42 7.66 2.88 -3.57
C THR A 42 6.36 3.57 -3.16
N PRO A 43 6.19 3.92 -1.87
CA PRO A 43 5.03 4.66 -1.43
C PRO A 43 4.97 6.01 -2.14
N THR A 44 3.85 6.29 -2.82
CA THR A 44 3.64 7.54 -3.55
C THR A 44 2.44 8.27 -2.97
N VAL A 45 2.64 9.53 -2.60
CA VAL A 45 1.55 10.42 -2.21
C VAL A 45 0.80 10.84 -3.48
N MET A 46 -0.52 10.70 -3.48
CA MET A 46 -1.38 11.06 -4.59
C MET A 46 -2.60 11.84 -4.11
N LYS A 47 -3.32 12.43 -5.07
CA LYS A 47 -4.62 13.06 -4.85
C LYS A 47 -5.71 12.25 -5.54
N VAL A 48 -6.81 12.02 -4.82
CA VAL A 48 -8.01 11.38 -5.34
C VAL A 48 -9.25 12.21 -4.99
N ASP A 49 -10.20 12.28 -5.92
CA ASP A 49 -11.46 12.99 -5.71
C ASP A 49 -12.45 12.17 -4.85
N SER A 50 -12.42 10.84 -4.99
CA SER A 50 -13.25 9.91 -4.22
C SER A 50 -12.60 8.52 -4.15
N LEU A 51 -12.80 7.83 -3.02
CA LEU A 51 -12.44 6.44 -2.80
C LEU A 51 -13.64 5.48 -2.92
N GLU A 52 -14.85 6.02 -3.16
CA GLU A 52 -16.10 5.24 -3.16
C GLU A 52 -16.49 4.71 -4.53
N THR A 53 -15.76 5.09 -5.58
CA THR A 53 -16.01 4.65 -6.96
C THR A 53 -15.24 3.38 -7.30
N GLN A 54 -15.85 2.53 -8.15
CA GLN A 54 -15.20 1.31 -8.66
C GLN A 54 -13.87 1.60 -9.37
N TYR A 55 -13.75 2.78 -9.97
CA TYR A 55 -12.52 3.28 -10.58
C TYR A 55 -12.09 4.52 -9.81
N ILE A 56 -10.95 4.44 -9.12
CA ILE A 56 -10.35 5.57 -8.41
C ILE A 56 -9.54 6.37 -9.44
N LYS A 57 -9.92 7.62 -9.66
CA LYS A 57 -9.11 8.54 -10.48
C LYS A 57 -8.01 9.14 -9.60
N VAL A 58 -6.77 8.90 -9.98
CA VAL A 58 -5.57 9.38 -9.28
C VAL A 58 -4.92 10.53 -10.04
N GLU A 59 -4.44 11.51 -9.29
CA GLU A 59 -3.65 12.63 -9.79
C GLU A 59 -2.31 12.68 -9.05
N GLU A 60 -1.22 12.82 -9.80
CA GLU A 60 0.12 13.01 -9.22
C GLU A 60 0.23 14.38 -8.57
N VAL A 61 0.95 14.45 -7.46
CA VAL A 61 1.19 15.68 -6.71
C VAL A 61 2.67 15.92 -6.54
N ASN A 62 3.07 17.19 -6.47
CA ASN A 62 4.48 17.57 -6.37
C ASN A 62 4.97 17.56 -4.91
N THR A 63 4.07 17.73 -3.94
CA THR A 63 4.40 17.70 -2.51
C THR A 63 3.42 16.81 -1.73
N ALA A 64 3.82 16.41 -0.52
CA ALA A 64 2.98 15.61 0.35
C ALA A 64 1.76 16.39 0.88
N GLU A 65 1.84 17.72 0.99
CA GLU A 65 0.73 18.55 1.47
C GLU A 65 -0.43 18.64 0.45
N ASP A 66 -0.13 18.48 -0.84
CA ASP A 66 -1.13 18.55 -1.92
C ASP A 66 -1.92 17.24 -2.10
N GLY A 67 -1.44 16.14 -1.52
CA GLY A 67 -2.06 14.83 -1.61
C GLY A 67 -2.99 14.50 -0.44
N ASN A 68 -3.86 13.51 -0.64
CA ASN A 68 -4.80 13.04 0.38
C ASN A 68 -4.78 11.51 0.58
N VAL A 69 -4.01 10.79 -0.24
CA VAL A 69 -3.86 9.34 -0.15
C VAL A 69 -2.41 8.92 -0.37
N VAL A 70 -2.05 7.75 0.14
CA VAL A 70 -0.78 7.10 -0.14
C VAL A 70 -1.07 5.80 -0.84
N CYS A 71 -0.55 5.67 -2.06
CA CYS A 71 -0.54 4.39 -2.76
C CYS A 71 0.66 3.59 -2.30
N ILE A 72 0.38 2.35 -1.91
CA ILE A 72 1.36 1.34 -1.53
C ILE A 72 1.13 0.25 -2.57
N ASN A 73 2.03 0.16 -3.55
CA ASN A 73 1.96 -0.82 -4.64
C ASN A 73 2.87 -2.00 -4.32
#